data_AF-A0A2R4FCV5-F1
#
_entry.id   AF-A0A2R4FCV5-F1
#
_cell.length_a   1.000
_cell.length_b   1.000
_cell.length_c   1.000
_cell.angle_alpha   90.00
_cell.angle_beta   90.00
_cell.angle_gamma   90.00
#
_symmetry.space_group_name_H-M   'P 1'
#
loop_
_entity.id
_entity.type
_entity.pdbx_description
1 polymer ?
#
loop_
_entity_poly.entity_id
_entity_poly.type
_entity_poly.pdbx_seq_one_letter_code
_entity_poly.pdbx_strand_id
1 'polypeptide(L)'
;MHLAAQPRLDTVVTEFSTDARRLRSDYAGMAWIGDRPDAESGQLGPDYRQRSVDSQLFLPDTHWYDVDGLDDVEVQVTAGLLQVAGTALRTQGLVGAIAEPVVEFFEHPEGLPGVGLCLGLRGQIFSNLGVSYRVTVLCAPEAVLRRGETAQPEEQAEETGTA
;
A
#
# COMPACT_ATOMS: atom_id res chain seq x y z
N MET A 1 -0.52 11.41 -4.94
CA MET A 1 -0.59 10.01 -4.47
C MET A 1 -1.12 10.05 -3.06
N HIS A 2 -2.14 9.26 -2.74
CA HIS A 2 -2.66 9.16 -1.37
C HIS A 2 -2.71 7.69 -0.96
N LEU A 3 -2.20 7.39 0.23
CA LEU A 3 -2.31 6.07 0.85
C LEU A 3 -3.40 6.10 1.91
N ALA A 4 -4.21 5.05 1.95
CA ALA A 4 -5.14 4.75 3.02
C ALA A 4 -4.88 3.31 3.47
N ALA A 5 -4.07 3.16 4.52
CA ALA A 5 -3.74 1.86 5.09
C ALA A 5 -4.90 1.29 5.90
N GLN A 6 -5.09 -0.01 5.82
CA GLN A 6 -5.92 -0.77 6.74
C GLN A 6 -5.07 -1.21 7.95
N PRO A 7 -5.70 -1.55 9.09
CA PRO A 7 -4.96 -2.08 10.23
C PRO A 7 -4.12 -3.30 9.85
N ARG A 8 -2.81 -3.21 10.08
CA ARG A 8 -1.86 -4.33 9.94
C ARG A 8 -2.26 -5.48 10.86
N LEU A 9 -2.16 -6.70 10.34
CA LEU A 9 -2.35 -7.92 11.13
C LEU A 9 -1.02 -8.63 11.33
N ASP A 10 -0.63 -8.83 12.59
CA ASP A 10 0.60 -9.52 12.97
C ASP A 10 0.24 -10.87 13.60
N THR A 11 0.76 -11.97 13.05
CA THR A 11 0.53 -13.33 13.55
C THR A 11 1.85 -14.09 13.60
N VAL A 12 2.10 -14.79 14.71
CA VAL A 12 3.21 -15.74 14.78
C VAL A 12 2.75 -17.05 14.19
N VAL A 13 3.49 -17.56 13.19
CA VAL A 13 3.22 -18.83 12.52
C VAL A 13 4.43 -19.74 12.62
N THR A 14 4.21 -21.04 12.50
CA THR A 14 5.28 -22.03 12.36
C THR A 14 5.34 -22.44 10.91
N GLU A 15 6.50 -22.25 10.28
CA GLU A 15 6.73 -22.62 8.89
C GLU A 15 6.73 -24.15 8.73
N PHE A 16 5.94 -24.66 7.80
CA PHE A 16 5.73 -26.11 7.68
C PHE A 16 6.99 -26.87 7.24
N SER A 17 7.82 -26.28 6.39
CA SER A 17 9.03 -26.90 5.82
C SER A 17 10.19 -27.01 6.81
N THR A 18 10.31 -26.04 7.72
CA THR A 18 11.52 -25.86 8.56
C THR A 18 11.22 -25.93 10.06
N ASP A 19 9.93 -25.96 10.45
CA ASP A 19 9.47 -25.78 11.84
C ASP A 19 9.91 -24.43 12.44
N ALA A 20 10.37 -23.50 11.60
CA ALA A 20 10.84 -22.19 12.03
C ALA A 20 9.67 -21.33 12.51
N ARG A 21 9.90 -20.61 13.60
CA ARG A 21 8.96 -19.61 14.08
C ARG A 21 9.09 -18.34 13.23
N ARG A 22 8.00 -17.93 12.60
CA ARG A 22 7.93 -16.74 11.73
C ARG A 22 6.95 -15.72 12.27
N LEU A 23 7.28 -14.45 12.12
CA LEU A 23 6.30 -13.38 12.18
C LEU A 23 5.73 -13.17 10.78
N ARG A 24 4.42 -13.37 10.65
CA ARG A 24 3.63 -13.00 9.48
C ARG A 24 2.98 -11.64 9.74
N SER A 25 3.31 -10.66 8.92
CA SER A 25 2.67 -9.35 8.91
C SER A 25 1.92 -9.13 7.60
N ASP A 26 0.61 -8.96 7.68
CA ASP A 26 -0.25 -8.64 6.54
C ASP A 26 -0.58 -7.14 6.55
N TYR A 27 -0.02 -6.43 5.57
CA TYR A 27 -0.30 -5.04 5.26
C TYR A 27 -1.34 -4.97 4.15
N ALA A 28 -2.30 -4.05 4.26
CA ALA A 28 -3.30 -3.86 3.22
C ALA A 28 -3.73 -2.40 3.15
N GLY A 29 -4.24 -1.98 2.01
CA GLY A 29 -4.75 -0.63 1.86
C GLY A 29 -5.06 -0.25 0.42
N MET A 30 -5.28 1.06 0.25
CA MET A 30 -5.55 1.68 -1.03
C MET A 30 -4.50 2.74 -1.35
N ALA A 31 -3.97 2.71 -2.57
CA ALA A 31 -3.14 3.76 -3.15
C ALA A 31 -3.91 4.48 -4.26
N TRP A 32 -4.09 5.78 -4.13
CA TRP A 32 -4.76 6.63 -5.12
C TRP A 32 -3.74 7.41 -5.95
N ILE A 33 -3.73 7.17 -7.26
CA ILE A 33 -2.86 7.85 -8.23
C ILE A 33 -3.70 8.93 -8.95
N GLY A 34 -3.23 10.17 -8.88
CA GLY A 34 -4.03 11.35 -9.24
C GLY A 34 -4.72 11.91 -7.99
N ASP A 35 -6.04 11.81 -7.93
CA ASP A 35 -6.88 12.34 -6.86
C ASP A 35 -7.49 11.25 -5.96
N ARG A 36 -7.97 11.64 -4.79
CA ARG A 36 -8.86 10.79 -3.97
C ARG A 36 -10.26 10.74 -4.61
N PRO A 37 -11.04 9.67 -4.37
CA PRO A 37 -12.47 9.68 -4.69
C PRO A 37 -13.16 10.85 -4.00
N ASP A 38 -14.08 11.49 -4.71
CA ASP A 38 -15.00 12.45 -4.14
C ASP A 38 -15.81 11.78 -3.01
N ALA A 39 -15.91 12.44 -1.86
CA ALA A 39 -16.46 11.83 -0.66
C ALA A 39 -17.97 11.56 -0.77
N GLU A 40 -18.69 12.36 -1.56
CA GLU A 40 -20.15 12.22 -1.73
C GLU A 40 -20.50 11.19 -2.81
N SER A 41 -19.85 11.26 -3.96
CA SER A 41 -20.16 10.41 -5.12
C SER A 41 -19.33 9.13 -5.18
N GLY A 42 -18.22 9.04 -4.44
CA GLY A 42 -17.25 7.94 -4.52
C GLY A 42 -16.52 7.87 -5.86
N GLN A 43 -16.69 8.86 -6.73
CA GLN A 43 -16.10 8.87 -8.08
C GLN A 43 -14.76 9.60 -8.08
N LEU A 44 -13.84 9.12 -8.90
CA LEU A 44 -12.60 9.84 -9.21
C LEU A 44 -12.92 10.95 -10.20
N GLY A 45 -12.25 12.10 -10.05
CA GLY A 45 -12.44 13.25 -10.90
C GLY A 45 -12.16 12.97 -12.39
N PRO A 46 -12.72 13.80 -13.31
CA PRO A 46 -12.69 13.56 -14.75
C PRO A 46 -11.37 13.96 -15.43
N ASP A 47 -10.26 14.11 -14.68
CA ASP A 47 -8.97 14.56 -15.24
C ASP A 47 -8.23 13.41 -15.96
N TYR A 48 -8.64 13.17 -17.21
CA TYR A 48 -8.03 12.18 -18.10
C TYR A 48 -6.84 12.79 -18.85
N ARG A 49 -5.63 12.41 -18.42
CA ARG A 49 -4.38 12.68 -19.16
C ARG A 49 -3.48 11.46 -19.07
N GLN A 50 -2.74 11.18 -20.14
CA GLN A 50 -1.71 10.15 -20.12
C GLN A 50 -0.63 10.52 -19.09
N ARG A 51 -0.31 9.59 -18.19
CA ARG A 51 0.72 9.75 -17.17
C ARG A 51 1.56 8.48 -17.14
N SER A 52 2.88 8.66 -17.16
CA SER A 52 3.79 7.62 -16.71
C SER A 52 3.77 7.59 -15.18
N VAL A 53 3.54 6.42 -14.63
CA VAL A 53 3.67 6.17 -13.19
C VAL A 53 4.98 5.45 -12.98
N ASP A 54 5.86 6.08 -12.22
CA ASP A 54 6.99 5.44 -11.57
C ASP A 54 7.00 6.02 -10.16
N SER A 55 6.47 5.25 -9.22
CA SER A 55 6.22 5.74 -7.87
C SER A 55 6.65 4.69 -6.86
N GLN A 56 7.39 5.16 -5.85
CA GLN A 56 7.79 4.39 -4.68
C GLN A 56 7.11 5.01 -3.47
N LEU A 57 6.47 4.16 -2.68
CA LEU A 57 5.54 4.59 -1.66
C LEU A 57 5.81 3.81 -0.38
N PHE A 58 6.37 4.48 0.62
CA PHE A 58 6.49 3.90 1.94
C PHE A 58 5.11 3.52 2.49
N LEU A 59 4.98 2.27 2.94
CA LEU A 59 3.80 1.85 3.67
C LEU A 59 3.84 2.51 5.06
N PRO A 60 2.81 3.30 5.44
CA PRO A 60 2.86 4.10 6.66
C PRO A 60 2.88 3.25 7.93
N ASP A 61 2.36 2.03 7.84
CA ASP A 61 2.27 1.05 8.92
C ASP A 61 3.39 0.00 8.87
N THR A 62 4.41 0.17 8.01
CA THR A 62 5.53 -0.78 7.90
C THR A 62 6.23 -0.98 9.24
N HIS A 63 6.50 -2.24 9.59
CA HIS A 63 7.55 -2.52 10.55
C HIS A 63 8.91 -2.01 10.03
N TRP A 64 9.80 -1.74 10.98
CA TRP A 64 11.17 -1.40 10.71
C TRP A 64 12.03 -2.61 11.04
N TYR A 65 12.70 -3.11 10.02
CA TYR A 65 13.40 -4.37 10.03
C TYR A 65 14.92 -4.17 10.13
N ASP A 66 15.58 -5.11 10.78
CA ASP A 66 17.02 -5.26 10.73
C ASP A 66 17.42 -5.88 9.39
N VAL A 67 18.33 -5.23 8.67
CA VAL A 67 18.77 -5.71 7.35
C VAL A 67 19.43 -7.09 7.47
N ASP A 68 20.24 -7.28 8.52
CA ASP A 68 20.95 -8.54 8.76
C ASP A 68 20.00 -9.68 9.20
N GLY A 69 18.77 -9.34 9.61
CA GLY A 69 17.73 -10.29 10.01
C GLY A 69 16.79 -10.73 8.88
N LEU A 70 16.97 -10.22 7.66
CA LEU A 70 16.08 -10.46 6.52
C LEU A 70 16.58 -11.55 5.56
N ASP A 71 17.63 -12.31 5.92
CA ASP A 71 18.26 -13.32 5.06
C ASP A 71 17.28 -14.33 4.44
N ASP A 72 16.19 -14.65 5.15
CA ASP A 72 15.17 -15.60 4.73
C ASP A 72 13.75 -15.00 4.72
N VAL A 73 13.64 -13.69 4.49
CA VAL A 73 12.36 -13.02 4.37
C VAL A 73 11.61 -13.44 3.11
N GLU A 74 10.31 -13.72 3.26
CA GLU A 74 9.40 -13.88 2.12
C GLU A 74 8.46 -12.69 2.06
N VAL A 75 8.34 -12.09 0.86
CA VAL A 75 7.42 -10.98 0.62
C VAL A 75 6.51 -11.34 -0.56
N GLN A 76 5.21 -11.31 -0.31
CA GLN A 76 4.20 -11.46 -1.35
C GLN A 76 3.44 -10.15 -1.50
N VAL A 77 3.38 -9.62 -2.73
CA VAL A 77 2.55 -8.47 -3.08
C VAL A 77 1.42 -8.89 -4.01
N THR A 78 0.25 -8.32 -3.80
CA THR A 78 -0.87 -8.38 -4.74
C THR A 78 -1.46 -6.99 -4.88
N ALA A 79 -1.66 -6.55 -6.12
CA ALA A 79 -2.26 -5.26 -6.43
C ALA A 79 -3.42 -5.45 -7.41
N GLY A 80 -4.55 -4.81 -7.10
CA GLY A 80 -5.77 -4.83 -7.91
C GLY A 80 -6.13 -3.43 -8.37
N LEU A 81 -6.53 -3.32 -9.64
CA LEU A 81 -6.98 -2.06 -10.21
C LEU A 81 -8.48 -1.90 -10.00
N LEU A 82 -8.87 -0.83 -9.31
CA LEU A 82 -10.27 -0.43 -9.20
C LEU A 82 -10.62 0.52 -10.34
N GLN A 83 -11.50 0.06 -11.23
CA GLN A 83 -12.08 0.89 -12.28
C GLN A 83 -13.03 1.92 -11.67
N VAL A 84 -12.96 3.17 -12.14
CA VAL A 84 -13.87 4.25 -11.73
C VAL A 84 -14.69 4.74 -12.92
N ALA A 85 -15.82 5.42 -12.62
CA ALA A 85 -17.02 5.56 -13.43
C ALA A 85 -16.82 5.96 -14.92
N GLY A 86 -17.81 5.59 -15.74
CA GLY A 86 -17.80 5.77 -17.19
C GLY A 86 -17.60 7.22 -17.65
N THR A 87 -16.87 7.39 -18.75
CA THR A 87 -16.35 8.70 -19.19
C THR A 87 -17.35 9.51 -20.04
N ALA A 88 -17.10 10.82 -20.18
CA ALA A 88 -17.74 11.69 -21.18
C ALA A 88 -17.47 11.25 -22.64
N LEU A 89 -16.41 10.47 -22.86
CA LEU A 89 -16.07 9.84 -24.15
C LEU A 89 -16.84 8.53 -24.38
N ARG A 90 -17.77 8.17 -23.48
CA ARG A 90 -18.52 6.90 -23.48
C ARG A 90 -17.63 5.65 -23.47
N THR A 91 -16.37 5.79 -23.08
CA THR A 91 -15.51 4.65 -22.80
C THR A 91 -15.87 4.13 -21.42
N GLN A 92 -16.42 2.91 -21.38
CA GLN A 92 -16.43 2.11 -20.15
C GLN A 92 -15.19 1.23 -20.23
N GLY A 93 -14.19 1.48 -19.39
CA GLY A 93 -13.03 0.62 -19.36
C GLY A 93 -11.79 1.31 -18.84
N LEU A 94 -11.03 0.54 -18.08
CA LEU A 94 -9.69 0.85 -17.66
C LEU A 94 -8.80 1.06 -18.91
N VAL A 95 -8.36 2.30 -19.16
CA VAL A 95 -7.30 2.57 -20.16
C VAL A 95 -6.01 2.79 -19.38
N GLY A 96 -5.41 1.69 -18.93
CA GLY A 96 -4.14 1.72 -18.21
C GLY A 96 -3.61 0.30 -18.01
N ALA A 97 -2.30 0.14 -18.12
CA ALA A 97 -1.62 -1.10 -17.78
C ALA A 97 -0.69 -0.80 -16.61
N ILE A 98 -1.01 -1.33 -15.42
CA ILE A 98 0.03 -1.52 -14.40
C ILE A 98 0.82 -2.73 -14.86
N ALA A 99 2.10 -2.52 -15.12
CA ALA A 99 2.96 -3.58 -15.61
C ALA A 99 3.45 -4.47 -14.46
N GLU A 100 3.68 -3.89 -13.27
CA GLU A 100 4.33 -4.61 -12.18
C GLU A 100 4.13 -3.88 -10.83
N PRO A 101 3.41 -4.48 -9.85
CA PRO A 101 3.54 -4.09 -8.45
C PRO A 101 4.80 -4.75 -7.87
N VAL A 102 5.69 -3.94 -7.31
CA VAL A 102 6.92 -4.41 -6.67
C VAL A 102 6.91 -3.98 -5.21
N VAL A 103 7.43 -4.81 -4.30
CA VAL A 103 7.71 -4.40 -2.93
C VAL A 103 9.19 -4.59 -2.65
N GLU A 104 9.82 -3.55 -2.11
CA GLU A 104 11.24 -3.49 -1.80
C GLU A 104 11.44 -2.91 -0.40
N PHE A 105 12.57 -3.24 0.23
CA PHE A 105 13.00 -2.64 1.48
C PHE A 105 13.85 -1.39 1.22
N PHE A 106 13.54 -0.30 1.91
CA PHE A 106 14.28 0.95 1.82
C PHE A 106 14.65 1.48 3.21
N GLU A 107 15.77 2.19 3.29
CA GLU A 107 16.20 2.89 4.49
C GLU A 107 15.15 3.88 4.98
N HIS A 108 15.07 4.06 6.29
CA HIS A 108 14.16 5.02 6.90
C HIS A 108 14.36 6.43 6.28
N PRO A 109 13.30 7.13 5.82
CA PRO A 109 13.44 8.42 5.15
C PRO A 109 14.04 9.51 6.06
N GLU A 110 13.86 9.39 7.37
CA GLU A 110 14.48 10.26 8.38
C GLU A 110 15.89 9.80 8.85
N GLY A 111 16.45 8.75 8.24
CA GLY A 111 17.77 8.21 8.59
C GLY A 111 17.83 7.43 9.91
N LEU A 112 16.68 7.00 10.45
CA LEU A 112 16.63 6.13 11.61
C LEU A 112 17.06 4.70 11.26
N PRO A 113 17.56 3.90 12.22
CA PRO A 113 17.95 2.52 11.97
C PRO A 113 16.81 1.64 11.45
N GLY A 114 17.16 0.75 10.52
CA GLY A 114 16.28 -0.25 9.93
C GLY A 114 15.72 0.13 8.56
N VAL A 115 15.12 -0.87 7.90
CA VAL A 115 14.47 -0.73 6.60
C VAL A 115 12.97 -0.94 6.70
N GLY A 116 12.21 -0.22 5.88
CA GLY A 116 10.76 -0.31 5.77
C GLY A 116 10.33 -0.71 4.36
N LEU A 117 9.06 -1.11 4.21
CA LEU A 117 8.49 -1.54 2.94
C LEU A 117 8.09 -0.34 2.08
N CYS A 118 8.53 -0.35 0.82
CA CYS A 118 8.04 0.53 -0.23
C CYS A 118 7.27 -0.25 -1.28
N LEU A 119 6.04 0.20 -1.56
CA LEU A 119 5.28 -0.25 -2.72
C LEU A 119 5.72 0.54 -3.96
N GLY A 120 6.35 -0.17 -4.90
CA GLY A 120 6.67 0.31 -6.23
C GLY A 120 5.52 0.07 -7.20
N LEU A 121 5.10 1.11 -7.92
CA LEU A 121 4.10 1.03 -8.98
C LEU A 121 4.68 1.62 -10.27
N ARG A 122 4.73 0.79 -11.33
CA ARG A 122 5.20 1.20 -12.66
C ARG A 122 4.17 0.93 -13.74
N GLY A 123 3.96 1.90 -14.62
CA GLY A 123 3.08 1.73 -15.78
C GLY A 123 2.69 3.01 -16.49
N GLN A 124 1.75 2.88 -17.42
CA GLN A 124 1.10 4.02 -18.09
C GLN A 124 -0.41 3.98 -17.81
N ILE A 125 -0.94 5.10 -17.35
CA ILE A 125 -2.36 5.28 -17.04
C ILE A 125 -2.91 6.48 -17.80
N PHE A 126 -4.18 6.43 -18.17
CA PHE A 126 -4.89 7.55 -18.82
C PHE A 126 -5.98 8.18 -17.93
N SER A 127 -6.14 7.69 -16.69
CA SER A 127 -7.15 8.16 -15.73
C SER A 127 -6.59 8.21 -14.32
N ASN A 128 -7.32 8.87 -13.41
CA ASN A 128 -7.18 8.65 -11.98
C ASN A 128 -7.46 7.17 -11.65
N LEU A 129 -6.76 6.62 -10.66
CA LEU A 129 -6.80 5.19 -10.38
C LEU A 129 -6.66 4.86 -8.89
N GLY A 130 -7.44 3.88 -8.43
CA GLY A 130 -7.26 3.24 -7.12
C GLY A 130 -6.58 1.89 -7.26
N VAL A 131 -5.51 1.67 -6.52
CA VAL A 131 -4.83 0.38 -6.39
C VAL A 131 -5.12 -0.19 -5.01
N SER A 132 -5.84 -1.29 -4.93
CA SER A 132 -5.91 -2.08 -3.70
C SER A 132 -4.64 -2.91 -3.59
N TYR A 133 -3.89 -2.78 -2.49
CA TYR A 133 -2.70 -3.58 -2.26
C TYR A 133 -2.88 -4.51 -1.06
N ARG A 134 -2.19 -5.64 -1.12
CA ARG A 134 -1.91 -6.50 0.01
C ARG A 134 -0.44 -6.93 -0.05
N VAL A 135 0.27 -6.75 1.05
CA VAL A 135 1.65 -7.20 1.21
C VAL A 135 1.70 -8.12 2.41
N THR A 136 2.16 -9.35 2.21
CA THR A 136 2.42 -10.30 3.29
C THR A 136 3.92 -10.43 3.44
N VAL A 137 4.44 -10.18 4.64
CA VAL A 137 5.84 -10.41 5.00
C VAL A 137 5.92 -11.55 5.99
N LEU A 138 6.80 -12.51 5.73
CA LEU A 138 7.18 -13.57 6.66
C LEU A 138 8.67 -13.41 6.97
N CYS A 139 9.01 -13.18 8.23
CA CYS A 139 10.41 -13.05 8.66
C CYS A 139 10.63 -13.71 10.02
N ALA A 140 11.89 -13.86 10.44
CA ALA A 140 12.21 -14.13 11.84
C ALA A 140 11.65 -13.00 12.74
N PRO A 141 10.93 -13.28 13.84
CA PRO A 141 10.38 -12.24 14.73
C PRO A 141 11.42 -11.23 15.24
N GLU A 142 12.67 -11.66 15.35
CA GLU A 142 13.83 -10.94 15.86
C GLU A 142 14.35 -9.91 14.85
N ALA A 143 13.99 -10.09 13.57
CA ALA A 143 14.29 -9.13 12.51
C ALA A 143 13.49 -7.82 12.66
N VAL A 144 12.47 -7.77 13.52
CA VAL A 144 11.70 -6.52 13.76
C VAL A 144 12.35 -5.69 14.85
N LEU A 145 13.05 -4.63 14.44
CA LEU A 145 13.65 -3.65 15.35
C LEU A 145 12.60 -2.78 16.04
N ARG A 146 11.60 -2.33 15.27
CA ARG A 146 10.54 -1.45 15.75
C ARG A 146 9.24 -1.74 15.03
N ARG A 147 8.14 -1.78 15.78
CA ARG A 147 6.82 -1.93 15.18
C ARG A 147 6.40 -0.64 14.48
N GLY A 148 5.89 -0.74 13.25
CA GLY A 148 5.21 0.36 12.61
C GLY A 148 3.93 0.72 13.36
N GLU A 149 3.53 1.97 13.27
CA GLU A 149 2.27 2.43 13.82
C GLU A 149 1.12 1.72 13.10
N THR A 150 0.21 1.11 13.85
CA THR A 150 -1.04 0.62 13.25
C THR A 150 -1.86 1.83 12.82
N ALA A 151 -2.33 1.83 11.56
CA ALA A 151 -3.25 2.85 11.07
C ALA A 151 -4.41 3.03 12.06
N GLN A 152 -4.50 4.19 12.68
CA GLN A 152 -5.69 4.58 13.44
C GLN A 152 -6.79 4.88 12.42
N PRO A 153 -8.05 4.46 12.66
CA PRO A 153 -9.17 4.98 11.88
C PRO A 153 -9.12 6.51 11.97
N GLU A 154 -9.12 7.20 10.83
CA GLU A 154 -9.35 8.65 10.84
C GLU A 154 -10.69 8.88 11.55
N GLU A 155 -10.66 9.44 12.76
CA GLU A 155 -11.87 9.93 13.43
C GLU A 155 -12.51 10.95 12.48
N GLN A 156 -13.73 10.65 12.03
CA GLN A 156 -14.53 11.62 11.29
C GLN A 156 -14.72 12.82 12.21
N ALA A 157 -14.05 13.92 11.91
CA ALA A 157 -14.31 15.20 12.55
C ALA A 157 -15.77 15.57 12.25
N GLU A 158 -16.64 15.43 13.25
CA GLU A 158 -17.97 16.02 13.24
C GLU A 158 -17.84 17.56 13.20
N GLU A 159 -17.74 18.13 12.00
CA GLU A 159 -18.33 19.44 11.70
C GLU A 159 -19.77 19.12 11.26
N THR A 160 -20.88 19.63 11.81
CA THR A 160 -21.21 20.94 12.38
C THR A 160 -22.59 20.75 13.08
N GLY A 161 -23.00 21.53 14.06
CA GLY A 161 -23.43 22.90 13.82
C GLY A 161 -24.25 23.46 14.97
N THR A 162 -23.82 24.62 15.45
CA THR A 162 -24.60 25.53 16.30
C THR A 162 -25.80 26.04 15.50
N ALA A 163 -27.00 25.86 16.03
CA ALA A 163 -28.21 26.56 15.60
C ALA A 163 -28.44 27.80 16.48
#